data_AF-A0A564Y980-F1
#
_entry.id   AF-A0A564Y980-F1
#
_cell.length_a   1.000
_cell.length_b   1.000
_cell.length_c   1.000
_cell.angle_alpha   90.00
_cell.angle_beta   90.00
_cell.angle_gamma   90.00
#
_symmetry.space_group_name_H-M   'P 1'
#
loop_
_entity.id
_entity.type
_entity.pdbx_description
1 polymer ?
#
loop_
_entity_poly.entity_id
_entity_poly.type
_entity_poly.pdbx_seq_one_letter_code
_entity_poly.pdbx_strand_id
1 'polypeptide(L)'
;MLNMIIITMTVGILLAAATTVVAGGNPDEVLLRTPRRYGYSMFSIGAVLDDQDSGTEIAMYTGLKAVAHNFQNITTMDIVKIPKANFANATNNVCELLKRGVVALISPLDPLIRQSVRMVAKQFHIPLIETHWDTDRSNARFAINVHPAHDAFGEAIFEYLSSYLKWTHVVLILADYGNIVKHTAWLNNFEGTLIIRTLGPDKLNWKPIIAELAATDSRNFLLDIPYWYAKDFLVL
;
A
#
# COMPACT_ATOMS: atom_id res chain seq x y z
N MET A 1 75.05 -32.37 12.91
CA MET A 1 74.56 -31.54 14.05
C MET A 1 73.04 -31.59 13.96
N LEU A 2 72.24 -32.23 14.81
CA LEU A 2 72.34 -32.83 16.15
C LEU A 2 71.37 -34.04 16.09
N ASN A 3 71.78 -35.29 16.34
CA ASN A 3 71.60 -36.00 17.62
C ASN A 3 70.43 -35.46 18.47
N MET A 4 69.49 -36.23 19.01
CA MET A 4 69.55 -37.61 19.51
C MET A 4 68.15 -37.91 20.10
N ILE A 5 67.67 -39.16 19.98
CA ILE A 5 67.10 -39.97 21.10
C ILE A 5 65.69 -39.59 21.64
N ILE A 6 64.75 -40.48 22.00
CA ILE A 6 64.59 -41.95 22.06
C ILE A 6 63.09 -42.22 22.37
N ILE A 7 62.50 -43.22 21.69
CA ILE A 7 61.70 -44.35 22.20
C ILE A 7 60.66 -44.06 23.32
N THR A 8 59.37 -44.32 23.13
CA THR A 8 58.71 -45.61 23.51
C THR A 8 57.26 -45.60 23.00
N MET A 9 56.87 -46.54 22.14
CA MET A 9 56.10 -47.76 22.44
C MET A 9 54.71 -47.53 23.06
N THR A 10 53.64 -47.88 22.33
CA THR A 10 52.98 -49.20 22.46
C THR A 10 51.87 -49.40 21.41
N VAL A 11 51.96 -50.53 20.68
CA VAL A 11 50.93 -51.56 20.41
C VAL A 11 49.50 -51.05 20.12
N GLY A 12 48.81 -51.36 19.03
CA GLY A 12 48.91 -52.47 18.07
C GLY A 12 47.47 -52.87 17.68
N ILE A 13 47.22 -52.94 16.37
CA ILE A 13 46.34 -53.89 15.66
C ILE A 13 44.92 -54.12 16.23
N LEU A 14 43.86 -53.73 15.49
CA LEU A 14 43.04 -54.69 14.74
C LEU A 14 41.88 -54.04 13.95
N LEU A 15 41.73 -54.57 12.74
CA LEU A 15 40.61 -54.46 11.81
C LEU A 15 39.26 -54.84 12.45
N ALA A 16 38.19 -54.09 12.17
CA ALA A 16 36.86 -54.66 11.94
C ALA A 16 35.93 -53.64 11.25
N ALA A 17 35.30 -54.09 10.16
CA ALA A 17 34.30 -53.39 9.41
C ALA A 17 32.98 -53.25 10.18
N ALA A 18 32.28 -52.13 9.98
CA ALA A 18 30.85 -52.03 10.20
C ALA A 18 30.24 -51.34 8.97
N THR A 19 29.62 -52.14 8.10
CA THR A 19 28.59 -51.67 7.19
C THR A 19 27.32 -51.39 7.99
N THR A 20 26.62 -50.29 7.72
CA THR A 20 25.19 -50.27 7.33
C THR A 20 24.60 -48.85 7.23
N VAL A 21 24.06 -48.60 6.03
CA VAL A 21 22.80 -47.89 5.72
C VAL A 21 22.76 -46.35 5.85
N VAL A 22 22.84 -45.74 4.66
CA VAL A 22 22.28 -44.44 4.29
C VAL A 22 20.77 -44.44 4.57
N ALA A 23 20.28 -43.47 5.33
CA ALA A 23 18.89 -43.02 5.26
C ALA A 23 18.92 -41.53 4.87
N GLY A 24 18.53 -41.25 3.63
CA GLY A 24 18.39 -39.89 3.10
C GLY A 24 17.34 -39.13 3.90
N GLY A 25 17.77 -38.05 4.56
CA GLY A 25 16.87 -37.06 5.14
C GLY A 25 16.30 -36.18 4.03
N ASN A 26 14.98 -36.15 3.90
CA ASN A 26 14.28 -35.26 3.00
C ASN A 26 14.50 -33.79 3.46
N PRO A 27 14.93 -32.85 2.61
CA PRO A 27 15.08 -31.44 3.01
C PRO A 27 13.80 -30.79 3.56
N ASP A 28 12.63 -31.39 3.33
CA ASP A 28 11.34 -30.92 3.86
C ASP A 28 11.17 -31.14 5.38
N GLU A 29 11.98 -32.00 6.00
CA GLU A 29 11.83 -32.37 7.42
C GLU A 29 12.41 -31.32 8.40
N VAL A 30 13.18 -30.35 7.88
CA VAL A 30 13.79 -29.28 8.69
C VAL A 30 12.83 -28.10 8.90
N LEU A 31 11.81 -27.91 8.06
CA LEU A 31 10.86 -26.79 8.16
C LEU A 31 9.71 -27.01 9.16
N LEU A 32 9.61 -28.20 9.78
CA LEU A 32 8.49 -28.54 10.67
C LEU A 32 8.85 -28.55 12.17
N ARG A 33 10.05 -28.11 12.56
CA ARG A 33 10.44 -28.04 13.98
C ARG A 33 10.49 -26.61 14.49
N THR A 34 9.33 -25.95 14.54
CA THR A 34 9.06 -24.95 15.58
C THR A 34 7.80 -25.36 16.33
N PRO A 35 7.83 -25.47 17.67
CA PRO A 35 6.63 -25.81 18.42
C PRO A 35 5.70 -24.60 18.38
N ARG A 36 4.68 -24.66 17.49
CA ARG A 36 3.50 -23.79 17.58
C ARG A 36 2.91 -23.97 18.97
N ARG A 37 3.05 -22.94 19.83
CA ARG A 37 2.24 -22.86 21.04
C ARG A 37 0.78 -22.81 20.60
N TYR A 38 0.06 -23.90 20.86
CA TYR A 38 -1.38 -23.97 20.70
C TYR A 38 -2.03 -23.01 21.68
N GLY A 39 -2.46 -21.85 21.19
CA GLY A 39 -3.18 -20.83 21.94
C GLY A 39 -3.79 -19.84 20.96
N TYR A 40 -4.97 -20.18 20.43
CA TYR A 40 -5.70 -19.51 19.33
C TYR A 40 -4.88 -19.35 18.02
N SER A 41 -5.50 -19.66 16.88
CA SER A 41 -4.90 -19.36 15.58
C SER A 41 -4.92 -17.84 15.39
N MET A 42 -3.87 -17.17 15.83
CA MET A 42 -3.69 -15.73 15.63
C MET A 42 -3.27 -15.51 14.17
N PHE A 43 -4.07 -14.76 13.40
CA PHE A 43 -3.69 -14.37 12.03
C PHE A 43 -3.12 -12.96 12.04
N SER A 44 -1.96 -12.78 11.41
CA SER A 44 -1.32 -11.46 11.28
C SER A 44 -1.63 -10.84 9.92
N ILE A 45 -1.96 -9.55 9.91
CA ILE A 45 -2.13 -8.78 8.67
C ILE A 45 -0.88 -7.92 8.48
N GLY A 46 -0.25 -8.02 7.32
CA GLY A 46 0.88 -7.16 6.97
C GLY A 46 0.37 -5.81 6.45
N ALA A 47 0.99 -4.72 6.86
CA ALA A 47 0.73 -3.41 6.27
C ALA A 47 2.05 -2.77 5.83
N VAL A 48 2.07 -2.24 4.62
CA VAL A 48 3.17 -1.43 4.13
C VAL A 48 2.71 0.00 4.05
N LEU A 49 3.43 0.89 4.72
CA LEU A 49 3.11 2.31 4.79
C LEU A 49 4.30 3.13 4.29
N ASP A 50 3.99 4.34 3.84
CA ASP A 50 4.97 5.40 3.68
C ASP A 50 5.51 5.81 5.06
N ASP A 51 6.77 6.23 5.15
CA ASP A 51 7.36 6.63 6.44
C ASP A 51 6.71 7.88 7.05
N GLN A 52 6.10 8.72 6.22
CA GLN A 52 5.38 9.92 6.64
C GLN A 52 3.90 9.67 6.94
N ASP A 53 3.36 8.48 6.65
CA ASP A 53 1.93 8.17 6.82
C ASP A 53 1.58 7.70 8.24
N SER A 54 1.76 8.60 9.20
CA SER A 54 1.36 8.38 10.60
C SER A 54 -0.15 8.28 10.80
N GLY A 55 -0.93 8.95 9.95
CA GLY A 55 -2.39 8.96 10.03
C GLY A 55 -2.98 7.57 9.80
N THR A 56 -2.54 6.90 8.72
CA THR A 56 -2.99 5.54 8.41
C THR A 56 -2.54 4.54 9.47
N GLU A 57 -1.31 4.66 9.99
CA GLU A 57 -0.83 3.80 11.08
C GLU A 57 -1.72 3.89 12.32
N ILE A 58 -2.07 5.10 12.76
CA ILE A 58 -2.94 5.32 13.92
C ILE A 58 -4.34 4.73 13.64
N ALA A 59 -4.87 4.93 12.44
CA ALA A 59 -6.18 4.40 12.06
C ALA A 59 -6.19 2.86 12.10
N MET A 60 -5.13 2.23 11.61
CA MET A 60 -4.95 0.77 11.65
C MET A 60 -4.89 0.23 13.08
N TYR A 61 -4.06 0.81 13.96
CA TYR A 61 -3.99 0.40 15.36
C TYR A 61 -5.31 0.62 16.10
N THR A 62 -6.00 1.72 15.80
CA THR A 62 -7.32 2.00 16.38
C THR A 62 -8.35 0.98 15.93
N GLY A 63 -8.35 0.61 14.65
CA GLY A 63 -9.19 -0.46 14.12
C GLY A 63 -8.89 -1.82 14.76
N LEU A 64 -7.61 -2.16 14.93
CA LEU A 64 -7.19 -3.40 15.60
C LEU A 64 -7.68 -3.44 17.05
N LYS A 65 -7.57 -2.32 17.78
CA LYS A 65 -8.07 -2.19 19.15
C LYS A 65 -9.58 -2.36 19.23
N ALA A 66 -10.32 -1.83 18.25
CA ALA A 66 -11.77 -2.01 18.18
C ALA A 66 -12.18 -3.47 17.92
N VAL A 67 -11.44 -4.18 17.04
CA VAL A 67 -11.66 -5.62 16.79
C VAL A 67 -11.33 -6.45 18.03
N ALA A 68 -10.18 -6.19 18.65
CA ALA A 68 -9.75 -6.84 19.89
C ALA A 68 -10.78 -6.73 21.02
N HIS A 69 -11.41 -5.56 21.14
CA HIS A 69 -12.47 -5.32 22.12
C HIS A 69 -13.72 -6.19 21.88
N ASN A 70 -14.06 -6.45 20.62
CA ASN A 70 -15.30 -7.14 20.24
C ASN A 70 -15.14 -8.65 19.98
N PHE A 71 -13.96 -9.11 19.54
CA PHE A 71 -13.77 -10.46 18.97
C PHE A 71 -12.65 -11.28 19.62
N GLN A 72 -12.14 -10.87 20.78
CA GLN A 72 -10.93 -11.43 21.42
C GLN A 72 -9.67 -11.16 20.56
N ASN A 73 -8.48 -11.21 21.17
CA ASN A 73 -7.20 -10.89 20.51
C ASN A 73 -6.73 -11.99 19.54
N ILE A 74 -7.52 -12.25 18.49
CA ILE A 74 -7.24 -13.27 17.47
C ILE A 74 -6.50 -12.72 16.25
N THR A 75 -6.31 -11.40 16.16
CA THR A 75 -5.67 -10.73 15.02
C THR A 75 -4.53 -9.84 15.49
N THR A 76 -3.43 -9.84 14.75
CA THR A 76 -2.30 -8.90 14.92
C THR A 76 -2.01 -8.16 13.63
N MET A 77 -1.17 -7.14 13.71
CA MET A 77 -0.72 -6.41 12.54
C MET A 77 0.80 -6.23 12.56
N ASP A 78 1.43 -6.50 11.42
CA ASP A 78 2.86 -6.29 11.20
C ASP A 78 3.03 -5.12 10.21
N ILE A 79 3.38 -3.94 10.73
CA ILE A 79 3.54 -2.73 9.93
C ILE A 79 5.02 -2.54 9.56
N VAL A 80 5.27 -2.28 8.27
CA VAL A 80 6.58 -1.85 7.77
C VAL A 80 6.44 -0.49 7.10
N LYS A 81 7.25 0.47 7.55
CA LYS A 81 7.33 1.81 6.97
C LYS A 81 8.50 1.89 6.00
N ILE A 82 8.25 2.42 4.81
CA ILE A 82 9.24 2.51 3.74
C ILE A 82 9.32 3.96 3.27
N PRO A 83 10.48 4.62 3.44
CA PRO A 83 10.67 5.96 2.87
C PRO A 83 10.57 5.93 1.36
N LYS A 84 9.91 6.92 0.76
CA LYS A 84 9.79 7.05 -0.71
C LYS A 84 11.12 6.96 -1.43
N ALA A 85 12.17 7.58 -0.87
CA ALA A 85 13.53 7.55 -1.43
C ALA A 85 14.10 6.12 -1.52
N ASN A 86 13.59 5.19 -0.72
CA ASN A 86 14.05 3.81 -0.62
C ASN A 86 13.01 2.82 -1.19
N PHE A 87 12.13 3.25 -2.10
CA PHE A 87 11.10 2.40 -2.72
C PHE A 87 11.68 1.12 -3.35
N ALA A 88 12.93 1.13 -3.82
CA ALA A 88 13.61 -0.03 -4.37
C ALA A 88 13.71 -1.22 -3.39
N ASN A 89 13.71 -0.93 -2.08
CA ASN A 89 13.74 -1.95 -1.03
C ASN A 89 12.33 -2.50 -0.70
N ALA A 90 11.26 -2.00 -1.31
CA ALA A 90 9.90 -2.38 -0.99
C ALA A 90 9.64 -3.87 -1.18
N THR A 91 10.11 -4.45 -2.28
CA THR A 91 9.99 -5.89 -2.55
C THR A 91 10.57 -6.74 -1.40
N ASN A 92 11.78 -6.41 -0.94
CA ASN A 92 12.44 -7.15 0.15
C ASN A 92 11.67 -7.01 1.46
N ASN A 93 11.21 -5.80 1.79
CA ASN A 93 10.42 -5.53 3.00
C ASN A 93 9.09 -6.31 3.01
N VAL A 94 8.40 -6.38 1.86
CA VAL A 94 7.17 -7.18 1.73
C VAL A 94 7.48 -8.67 1.89
N CYS A 95 8.56 -9.17 1.29
CA CYS A 95 8.98 -10.56 1.48
C CYS A 95 9.25 -10.90 2.96
N GLU A 96 9.81 -9.96 3.74
CA GLU A 96 9.97 -10.16 5.19
C GLU A 96 8.64 -10.25 5.93
N LEU A 97 7.61 -9.49 5.51
CA LEU A 97 6.25 -9.67 6.04
C LEU A 97 5.70 -11.06 5.71
N LEU A 98 5.91 -11.54 4.49
CA LEU A 98 5.48 -12.90 4.09
C LEU A 98 6.17 -13.99 4.92
N LYS A 99 7.46 -13.85 5.21
CA LYS A 99 8.21 -14.78 6.07
C LYS A 99 7.67 -14.83 7.50
N ARG A 100 7.07 -13.75 7.99
CA ARG A 100 6.38 -13.70 9.30
C ARG A 100 5.01 -14.40 9.28
N GLY A 101 4.54 -14.82 8.11
CA GLY A 101 3.28 -15.56 7.97
C GLY A 101 2.03 -14.69 7.95
N VAL A 102 2.12 -13.47 7.40
CA VAL A 102 0.95 -12.61 7.23
C VAL A 102 -0.05 -13.24 6.25
N VAL A 103 -1.34 -13.14 6.56
CA VAL A 103 -2.42 -13.75 5.76
C VAL A 103 -3.00 -12.81 4.70
N ALA A 104 -2.71 -11.52 4.80
CA ALA A 104 -3.11 -10.48 3.87
C ALA A 104 -2.13 -9.30 3.96
N LEU A 105 -2.10 -8.47 2.92
CA LEU A 105 -1.32 -7.25 2.84
C LEU A 105 -2.22 -6.03 2.68
N ILE A 106 -1.90 -4.93 3.36
CA ILE A 106 -2.47 -3.61 3.10
C ILE A 106 -1.46 -2.79 2.32
N SER A 107 -1.88 -2.26 1.17
CA SER A 107 -1.05 -1.47 0.26
C SER A 107 -0.81 -0.05 0.78
N PRO A 108 0.38 0.54 0.53
CA PRO A 108 0.64 1.94 0.78
C PRO A 108 -0.05 2.84 -0.27
N LEU A 109 -0.09 4.14 0.03
CA LEU A 109 -0.60 5.17 -0.88
C LEU A 109 0.40 5.53 -1.99
N ASP A 110 1.71 5.46 -1.71
CA ASP A 110 2.74 5.83 -2.69
C ASP A 110 2.72 4.87 -3.91
N PRO A 111 2.61 5.38 -5.16
CA PRO A 111 2.46 4.52 -6.33
C PRO A 111 3.65 3.57 -6.58
N LEU A 112 4.88 4.01 -6.29
CA LEU A 112 6.07 3.21 -6.57
C LEU A 112 6.17 2.05 -5.58
N ILE A 113 6.00 2.34 -4.29
CA ILE A 113 6.01 1.31 -3.24
C ILE A 113 4.83 0.36 -3.45
N ARG A 114 3.64 0.90 -3.75
CA ARG A 114 2.43 0.11 -4.05
C ARG A 114 2.65 -0.89 -5.17
N GLN A 115 3.30 -0.48 -6.26
CA GLN A 115 3.54 -1.39 -7.38
C GLN A 115 4.41 -2.58 -6.96
N SER A 116 5.43 -2.37 -6.13
CA SER A 116 6.23 -3.46 -5.56
C SER A 116 5.39 -4.38 -4.68
N VAL A 117 4.54 -3.84 -3.81
CA VAL A 117 3.63 -4.63 -2.95
C VAL A 117 2.68 -5.46 -3.79
N ARG A 118 2.06 -4.86 -4.83
CA ARG A 118 1.13 -5.53 -5.75
C ARG A 118 1.80 -6.66 -6.51
N MET A 119 3.04 -6.48 -6.98
CA MET A 119 3.81 -7.53 -7.65
C MET A 119 4.05 -8.73 -6.73
N VAL A 120 4.49 -8.48 -5.49
CA VAL A 120 4.75 -9.56 -4.52
C VAL A 120 3.45 -10.26 -4.14
N ALA A 121 2.38 -9.51 -3.84
CA ALA A 121 1.07 -10.07 -3.51
C ALA A 121 0.53 -10.96 -4.64
N LYS A 122 0.64 -10.50 -5.89
CA LYS A 122 0.27 -11.29 -7.08
C LYS A 122 1.07 -12.58 -7.20
N GLN A 123 2.38 -12.51 -7.03
CA GLN A 123 3.30 -13.64 -7.20
C GLN A 123 3.04 -14.74 -6.18
N PHE A 124 2.75 -14.38 -4.93
CA PHE A 124 2.53 -15.32 -3.83
C PHE A 124 1.05 -15.57 -3.52
N HIS A 125 0.14 -15.06 -4.35
CA HIS A 125 -1.31 -15.16 -4.16
C HIS A 125 -1.79 -14.71 -2.78
N ILE A 126 -1.18 -13.65 -2.25
CA ILE A 126 -1.54 -13.06 -0.97
C ILE A 126 -2.65 -12.03 -1.21
N PRO A 127 -3.78 -12.11 -0.48
CA PRO A 127 -4.83 -11.10 -0.56
C PRO A 127 -4.27 -9.70 -0.30
N LEU A 128 -4.57 -8.77 -1.21
CA LEU A 128 -4.14 -7.38 -1.14
C LEU A 128 -5.34 -6.46 -0.91
N ILE A 129 -5.27 -5.63 0.12
CA ILE A 129 -6.25 -4.59 0.41
C ILE A 129 -5.66 -3.25 0.00
N GLU A 130 -6.35 -2.54 -0.87
CA GLU A 130 -5.96 -1.22 -1.36
C GLU A 130 -6.92 -0.15 -0.84
N THR A 131 -6.40 1.05 -0.58
CA THR A 131 -7.13 2.15 0.08
C THR A 131 -6.98 3.48 -0.65
N HIS A 132 -6.53 3.46 -1.90
CA HIS A 132 -6.23 4.64 -2.69
C HIS A 132 -7.14 4.74 -3.91
N TRP A 133 -7.23 5.95 -4.47
CA TRP A 133 -7.81 6.13 -5.79
C TRP A 133 -7.05 5.29 -6.83
N ASP A 134 -7.77 4.49 -7.62
CA ASP A 134 -7.19 3.71 -8.71
C ASP A 134 -8.06 3.79 -9.96
N THR A 135 -7.42 4.08 -11.08
CA THR A 135 -8.05 4.05 -12.41
C THR A 135 -7.70 2.77 -13.17
N ASP A 136 -6.90 1.89 -12.57
CA ASP A 136 -6.64 0.57 -13.13
C ASP A 136 -7.94 -0.24 -13.18
N ARG A 137 -8.33 -0.61 -14.41
CA ARG A 137 -9.51 -1.44 -14.68
C ARG A 137 -9.18 -2.94 -14.65
N SER A 138 -7.94 -3.29 -14.32
CA SER A 138 -7.53 -4.69 -14.20
C SER A 138 -8.22 -5.31 -12.98
N ASN A 139 -9.14 -6.24 -13.22
CA ASN A 139 -9.81 -7.01 -12.17
C ASN A 139 -8.84 -8.05 -11.60
N ALA A 140 -7.95 -7.61 -10.72
CA ALA A 140 -7.03 -8.47 -9.99
C ALA A 140 -7.80 -9.35 -9.00
N ARG A 141 -7.91 -10.67 -9.28
CA ARG A 141 -8.60 -11.64 -8.41
C ARG A 141 -8.00 -11.77 -6.99
N PHE A 142 -6.83 -11.18 -6.75
CA PHE A 142 -6.12 -11.21 -5.47
C PHE A 142 -6.19 -9.89 -4.70
N ALA A 143 -6.76 -8.82 -5.29
CA ALA A 143 -6.79 -7.50 -4.69
C ALA A 143 -8.23 -6.99 -4.55
N ILE A 144 -8.50 -6.29 -3.45
CA ILE A 144 -9.74 -5.56 -3.21
C ILE A 144 -9.38 -4.13 -2.85
N ASN A 145 -9.88 -3.17 -3.61
CA ASN A 145 -9.75 -1.76 -3.29
C ASN A 145 -11.01 -1.30 -2.55
N VAL A 146 -10.85 -0.83 -1.31
CA VAL A 146 -11.95 -0.30 -0.49
C VAL A 146 -12.18 1.19 -0.70
N HIS A 147 -11.34 1.85 -1.51
CA HIS A 147 -11.58 3.19 -1.97
C HIS A 147 -12.77 3.21 -2.97
N PRO A 148 -13.63 4.24 -2.94
CA PRO A 148 -14.69 4.41 -3.94
C PRO A 148 -14.19 4.25 -5.37
N ALA A 149 -14.95 3.53 -6.19
CA ALA A 149 -14.61 3.24 -7.58
C ALA A 149 -14.58 4.53 -8.43
N HIS A 150 -13.56 4.65 -9.28
CA HIS A 150 -13.35 5.87 -10.07
C HIS A 150 -14.48 6.16 -11.07
N ASP A 151 -14.99 5.12 -11.74
CA ASP A 151 -16.08 5.25 -12.71
C ASP A 151 -17.37 5.73 -11.99
N ALA A 152 -17.72 5.11 -10.86
CA ALA A 152 -18.90 5.49 -10.08
C ALA A 152 -18.82 6.94 -9.56
N PHE A 153 -17.65 7.38 -9.11
CA PHE A 153 -17.44 8.78 -8.73
C PHE A 153 -17.65 9.71 -9.92
N GLY A 154 -17.06 9.39 -11.08
CA GLY A 154 -17.16 10.22 -12.28
C GLY A 154 -18.59 10.32 -12.80
N GLU A 155 -19.31 9.21 -12.86
CA GLU A 155 -20.73 9.16 -13.24
C GLU A 155 -21.59 10.01 -12.30
N ALA A 156 -21.38 9.91 -10.98
CA ALA A 156 -22.11 10.70 -10.01
C ALA A 156 -21.87 12.21 -10.17
N ILE A 157 -20.62 12.61 -10.44
CA ILE A 157 -20.29 14.02 -10.73
C ILE A 157 -20.95 14.46 -12.03
N PHE A 158 -20.89 13.66 -13.08
CA PHE A 158 -21.53 13.98 -14.36
C PHE A 158 -23.04 14.19 -14.23
N GLU A 159 -23.73 13.27 -13.56
CA GLU A 159 -25.18 13.35 -13.31
C GLU A 159 -25.52 14.61 -12.50
N TYR A 160 -24.74 14.90 -11.46
CA TYR A 160 -24.94 16.09 -10.64
C TYR A 160 -24.78 17.40 -11.43
N LEU A 161 -23.71 17.50 -12.24
CA LEU A 161 -23.42 18.70 -13.02
C LEU A 161 -24.41 18.88 -14.19
N SER A 162 -24.66 17.82 -14.95
CA SER A 162 -25.41 17.87 -16.21
C SER A 162 -26.91 17.74 -16.02
N SER A 163 -27.36 16.79 -15.18
CA SER A 163 -28.78 16.46 -15.04
C SER A 163 -29.46 17.30 -13.96
N TYR A 164 -28.81 17.43 -12.79
CA TYR A 164 -29.38 18.15 -11.65
C TYR A 164 -29.16 19.67 -11.75
N LEU A 165 -27.91 20.12 -11.82
CA LEU A 165 -27.58 21.55 -11.86
C LEU A 165 -27.67 22.16 -13.26
N LYS A 166 -27.57 21.34 -14.32
CA LYS A 166 -27.58 21.77 -15.73
C LYS A 166 -26.52 22.83 -16.04
N TRP A 167 -25.32 22.63 -15.50
CA TRP A 167 -24.20 23.54 -15.74
C TRP A 167 -23.72 23.42 -17.18
N THR A 168 -23.64 24.55 -17.89
CA THR A 168 -23.08 24.64 -19.25
C THR A 168 -21.69 25.27 -19.26
N HIS A 169 -21.25 25.81 -18.12
CA HIS A 169 -19.95 26.42 -17.91
C HIS A 169 -19.43 25.98 -16.55
N VAL A 170 -18.23 25.39 -16.51
CA VAL A 170 -17.62 24.84 -15.29
C VAL A 170 -16.17 25.26 -15.20
N VAL A 171 -15.78 25.79 -14.04
CA VAL A 171 -14.36 26.00 -13.70
C VAL A 171 -13.89 24.88 -12.78
N LEU A 172 -13.01 24.01 -13.28
CA LEU A 172 -12.40 22.93 -12.51
C LEU A 172 -11.08 23.41 -11.91
N ILE A 173 -11.01 23.46 -10.58
CA ILE A 173 -9.83 23.88 -9.83
C ILE A 173 -9.18 22.64 -9.20
N LEU A 174 -7.98 22.31 -9.66
CA LEU A 174 -7.21 21.15 -9.25
C LEU A 174 -6.04 21.54 -8.33
N ALA A 175 -5.67 20.66 -7.40
CA ALA A 175 -4.43 20.82 -6.64
C ALA A 175 -3.20 20.75 -7.56
N ASP A 176 -3.15 19.72 -8.40
CA ASP A 176 -2.09 19.45 -9.36
C ASP A 176 -2.72 19.00 -10.69
N TYR A 177 -2.04 19.23 -11.81
CA TYR A 177 -2.53 18.82 -13.13
C TYR A 177 -2.77 17.32 -13.23
N GLY A 178 -1.96 16.49 -12.56
CA GLY A 178 -2.12 15.03 -12.54
C GLY A 178 -3.47 14.56 -11.98
N ASN A 179 -4.14 15.37 -11.15
CA ASN A 179 -5.46 15.02 -10.61
C ASN A 179 -6.58 15.04 -11.66
N ILE A 180 -6.34 15.61 -12.85
CA ILE A 180 -7.31 15.63 -13.95
C ILE A 180 -7.79 14.22 -14.33
N VAL A 181 -6.94 13.21 -14.13
CA VAL A 181 -7.25 11.81 -14.45
C VAL A 181 -8.48 11.32 -13.68
N LYS A 182 -8.71 11.83 -12.46
CA LYS A 182 -9.89 11.48 -11.64
C LYS A 182 -11.21 11.92 -12.28
N HIS A 183 -11.16 12.95 -13.13
CA HIS A 183 -12.31 13.63 -13.71
C HIS A 183 -12.61 13.15 -15.13
N THR A 184 -11.80 12.25 -15.69
CA THR A 184 -11.92 11.78 -17.08
C THR A 184 -13.32 11.28 -17.45
N ALA A 185 -13.97 10.55 -16.54
CA ALA A 185 -15.29 9.97 -16.77
C ALA A 185 -16.39 11.02 -17.05
N TRP A 186 -16.41 12.15 -16.34
CA TRP A 186 -17.40 13.22 -16.61
C TRP A 186 -16.90 14.20 -17.66
N LEU A 187 -15.60 14.49 -17.70
CA LEU A 187 -14.99 15.41 -18.66
C LEU A 187 -15.22 14.97 -20.11
N ASN A 188 -15.12 13.66 -20.38
CA ASN A 188 -15.32 13.12 -21.72
C ASN A 188 -16.75 13.28 -22.26
N ASN A 189 -17.73 13.43 -21.38
CA ASN A 189 -19.16 13.52 -21.72
C ASN A 189 -19.73 14.92 -21.54
N PHE A 190 -18.92 15.89 -21.08
CA PHE A 190 -19.40 17.24 -20.80
C PHE A 190 -19.46 18.08 -22.07
N GLU A 191 -20.66 18.55 -22.43
CA GLU A 191 -20.90 19.31 -23.68
C GLU A 191 -20.78 20.84 -23.51
N GLY A 192 -20.37 21.31 -22.33
CA GLY A 192 -20.27 22.74 -22.02
C GLY A 192 -18.85 23.32 -22.12
N THR A 193 -18.71 24.59 -21.73
CA THR A 193 -17.41 25.27 -21.60
C THR A 193 -16.71 24.83 -20.32
N LEU A 194 -15.50 24.31 -20.46
CA LEU A 194 -14.66 23.91 -19.35
C LEU A 194 -13.42 24.80 -19.25
N ILE A 195 -13.19 25.33 -18.05
CA ILE A 195 -11.95 26.05 -17.71
C ILE A 195 -11.24 25.26 -16.63
N ILE A 196 -9.98 24.89 -16.86
CA ILE A 196 -9.17 24.19 -15.87
C ILE A 196 -8.17 25.17 -15.25
N ARG A 197 -8.09 25.17 -13.93
CA ARG A 197 -7.10 25.92 -13.14
C ARG A 197 -6.38 24.96 -12.20
N THR A 198 -5.10 25.21 -11.96
CA THR A 198 -4.29 24.43 -11.03
C THR A 198 -3.72 25.35 -9.95
N LEU A 199 -3.66 24.86 -8.72
CA LEU A 199 -2.98 25.54 -7.64
C LEU A 199 -1.47 25.45 -7.77
N GLY A 200 -0.95 24.30 -8.17
CA GLY A 200 0.48 24.06 -8.21
C GLY A 200 1.12 24.15 -6.81
N PRO A 201 2.44 24.36 -6.73
CA PRO A 201 3.16 24.30 -5.46
C PRO A 201 3.00 25.56 -4.59
N ASP A 202 2.62 26.70 -5.19
CA ASP A 202 2.50 27.97 -4.48
C ASP A 202 1.12 28.08 -3.81
N LYS A 203 1.15 28.18 -2.47
CA LYS A 203 -0.04 28.32 -1.63
C LYS A 203 -0.79 29.63 -1.84
N LEU A 204 -0.21 30.62 -2.53
CA LEU A 204 -0.88 31.90 -2.81
C LEU A 204 -1.61 31.93 -4.15
N ASN A 205 -1.49 30.88 -4.97
CA ASN A 205 -2.13 30.81 -6.29
C ASN A 205 -3.67 30.80 -6.24
N TRP A 206 -4.28 30.56 -5.07
CA TRP A 206 -5.73 30.70 -4.93
C TRP A 206 -6.20 32.14 -5.11
N LYS A 207 -5.42 33.14 -4.68
CA LYS A 207 -5.81 34.56 -4.75
C LYS A 207 -6.07 35.03 -6.19
N PRO A 208 -5.16 34.83 -7.16
CA PRO A 208 -5.43 35.22 -8.54
C PRO A 208 -6.57 34.41 -9.16
N ILE A 209 -6.73 33.12 -8.81
CA ILE A 209 -7.85 32.29 -9.30
C ILE A 209 -9.19 32.86 -8.81
N ILE A 210 -9.30 33.20 -7.53
CA ILE A 210 -10.52 33.83 -6.97
C ILE A 210 -10.78 35.19 -7.61
N ALA A 211 -9.75 36.02 -7.79
CA ALA A 211 -9.90 37.32 -8.45
C ALA A 211 -10.39 37.18 -9.90
N GLU A 212 -9.90 36.17 -10.63
CA GLU A 212 -10.36 35.82 -11.98
C GLU A 212 -11.82 35.34 -11.98
N LEU A 213 -12.20 34.47 -11.05
CA LEU A 213 -13.58 33.99 -10.90
C LEU A 213 -14.55 35.13 -10.59
N ALA A 214 -14.15 36.07 -9.72
CA ALA A 214 -14.91 37.26 -9.40
C ALA A 214 -15.04 38.21 -10.60
N ALA A 215 -13.98 38.39 -11.39
CA ALA A 215 -13.98 39.24 -12.58
C ALA A 215 -14.83 38.67 -13.73
N THR A 216 -14.94 37.34 -13.82
CA THR A 216 -15.71 36.64 -14.86
C THR A 216 -17.16 36.34 -14.46
N ASP A 217 -17.59 36.73 -13.24
CA ASP A 217 -18.87 36.32 -12.61
C ASP A 217 -19.11 34.80 -12.70
N SER A 218 -18.03 34.02 -12.61
CA SER A 218 -18.08 32.56 -12.69
C SER A 218 -18.54 31.98 -11.36
N ARG A 219 -19.82 31.59 -11.28
CA ARG A 219 -20.42 31.03 -10.05
C ARG A 219 -20.35 29.51 -9.95
N ASN A 220 -20.02 28.85 -11.06
CA ASN A 220 -20.03 27.40 -11.19
C ASN A 220 -18.59 26.88 -11.22
N PHE A 221 -18.06 26.50 -10.07
CA PHE A 221 -16.72 25.92 -9.96
C PHE A 221 -16.72 24.63 -9.14
N LEU A 222 -15.88 23.69 -9.55
CA LEU A 222 -15.62 22.43 -8.86
C LEU A 222 -14.20 22.46 -8.28
N LEU A 223 -14.08 22.09 -7.01
CA LEU A 223 -12.83 22.15 -6.27
C LEU A 223 -12.33 20.73 -5.94
N ASP A 224 -11.23 20.31 -6.56
CA ASP A 224 -10.51 19.07 -6.23
C ASP A 224 -9.14 19.41 -5.64
N ILE A 225 -9.18 19.82 -4.38
CA ILE A 225 -7.99 20.13 -3.57
C ILE A 225 -8.10 19.46 -2.20
N PRO A 226 -6.98 19.26 -1.48
CA PRO A 226 -7.04 18.70 -0.13
C PRO A 226 -7.92 19.54 0.79
N TYR A 227 -8.73 18.89 1.64
CA TYR A 227 -9.75 19.55 2.45
C TYR A 227 -9.18 20.67 3.34
N TRP A 228 -7.95 20.53 3.83
CA TRP A 228 -7.32 21.53 4.69
C TRP A 228 -6.95 22.83 3.95
N TYR A 229 -6.84 22.80 2.61
CA TYR A 229 -6.70 23.98 1.76
C TYR A 229 -8.04 24.54 1.30
N ALA A 230 -9.09 23.72 1.26
CA ALA A 230 -10.43 24.17 0.87
C ALA A 230 -10.93 25.33 1.74
N LYS A 231 -10.58 25.34 3.04
CA LYS A 231 -10.93 26.45 3.93
C LYS A 231 -10.45 27.80 3.40
N ASP A 232 -9.24 27.87 2.83
CA ASP A 232 -8.63 29.12 2.38
C ASP A 232 -9.34 29.65 1.12
N PHE A 233 -9.88 28.76 0.30
CA PHE A 233 -10.75 29.09 -0.84
C PHE A 233 -12.14 29.55 -0.42
N LEU A 234 -12.64 29.06 0.71
CA LEU A 234 -14.03 29.26 1.15
C LEU A 234 -14.20 30.43 2.12
N VAL A 235 -13.13 31.17 2.49
CA VAL A 235 -13.24 32.42 3.28
C VAL A 235 -13.69 33.61 2.43
N LEU A 236 -14.60 33.37 1.47
CA LEU A 236 -15.29 34.41 0.72
C LEU A 236 -16.37 35.08 1.57
#